data_AF-A0AAP5QJF9-F1
#
_entry.id   AF-A0AAP5QJF9-F1
#
_cell.length_a   1.000
_cell.length_b   1.000
_cell.length_c   1.000
_cell.angle_alpha   90.00
_cell.angle_beta   90.00
_cell.angle_gamma   90.00
#
_symmetry.space_group_name_H-M   'P 1'
#
loop_
_entity.id
_entity.type
_entity.pdbx_description
1 polymer ?
#
loop_
_entity_poly.entity_id
_entity_poly.type
_entity_poly.pdbx_seq_one_letter_code
_entity_poly.pdbx_strand_id
1 'polypeptide(L)'
;GDVDLPMADLPKSVSAVQATSEKVQADLMIAMLFAAIEGLEVTRLTQLCKSHKLDLKKHWKLDKEFLELITKSEMLVLADEIGIREALGDNFKKVFAKSKPELIEALLKVEGFDYTGKLPKVLKF
;
A
#
# COMPACT_ATOMS: atom_id res chain seq x y z
N GLY A 1 -37.82 10.67 19.35
CA GLY A 1 -36.77 11.51 19.93
C GLY A 1 -35.71 11.60 18.88
N ASP A 2 -35.69 12.72 18.16
CA ASP A 2 -34.73 12.97 17.09
C ASP A 2 -33.32 12.90 17.65
N VAL A 3 -32.52 11.99 17.11
CA VAL A 3 -31.09 11.97 17.33
C VAL A 3 -30.55 13.16 16.55
N ASP A 4 -30.31 14.25 17.27
CA ASP A 4 -29.59 15.43 16.80
C ASP A 4 -28.19 15.00 16.37
N LEU A 5 -28.08 14.54 15.12
CA LEU A 5 -26.80 14.28 14.50
C LEU A 5 -26.14 15.64 14.32
N PRO A 6 -24.95 15.89 14.90
CA PRO A 6 -24.28 17.16 14.76
C PRO A 6 -23.78 17.27 13.33
N MET A 7 -24.64 17.72 12.42
CA MET A 7 -24.21 18.51 11.27
C MET A 7 -23.74 19.85 11.83
N ALA A 8 -22.54 19.79 12.39
CA ALA A 8 -21.91 20.82 13.19
C ALA A 8 -21.81 22.12 12.40
N ASP A 9 -22.02 23.22 13.11
CA ASP A 9 -21.71 24.58 12.68
C ASP A 9 -20.24 24.65 12.23
N LEU A 10 -20.03 24.47 10.91
CA LEU A 10 -18.70 24.36 10.29
C LEU A 10 -17.77 25.52 10.71
N PRO A 11 -18.21 26.79 10.74
CA PRO A 11 -17.44 27.89 11.30
C PRO A 11 -16.91 27.63 12.72
N LYS A 12 -17.75 27.14 13.65
CA LYS A 12 -17.34 26.84 15.02
C LYS A 12 -16.34 25.69 15.09
N SER A 13 -16.55 24.65 14.28
CA SER A 13 -15.62 23.53 14.19
C SER A 13 -14.26 23.96 13.66
N VAL A 14 -14.21 24.82 12.63
CA VAL A 14 -12.96 25.37 12.09
C VAL A 14 -12.22 26.21 13.15
N SER A 15 -12.92 27.10 13.86
CA SER A 15 -12.31 27.89 14.94
C SER A 15 -11.77 27.02 16.07
N ALA A 16 -12.48 25.95 16.43
CA ALA A 16 -12.04 25.01 17.47
C ALA A 16 -10.75 24.26 17.05
N VAL A 17 -10.65 23.81 15.80
CA VAL A 17 -9.43 23.16 15.28
C VAL A 17 -8.25 24.13 15.25
N GLN A 18 -8.46 25.37 14.78
CA GLN A 18 -7.41 26.40 14.72
C GLN A 18 -6.85 26.79 16.09
N ALA A 19 -7.64 26.65 17.16
CA ALA A 19 -7.22 26.93 18.53
C ALA A 19 -6.37 25.80 19.16
N THR A 20 -6.22 24.65 18.51
CA THR A 20 -5.40 23.52 19.00
C THR A 20 -3.94 23.64 18.57
N SER A 21 -3.05 22.84 19.19
CA SER A 21 -1.64 22.80 18.82
C SER A 21 -1.42 22.19 17.43
N GLU A 22 -0.31 22.53 16.78
CA GLU A 22 0.03 22.02 15.43
C GLU A 22 0.01 20.49 15.36
N LYS A 23 0.47 19.80 16.41
CA LYS A 23 0.41 18.34 16.49
C LYS A 23 -1.05 17.84 16.46
N VAL A 24 -1.94 18.46 17.23
CA VAL A 24 -3.35 18.07 17.28
C VAL A 24 -4.05 18.38 15.95
N GLN A 25 -3.70 19.48 15.29
CA GLN A 25 -4.20 19.79 13.95
C GLN A 25 -3.75 18.73 12.91
N ALA A 26 -2.49 18.30 12.95
CA ALA A 26 -1.98 17.25 12.08
C ALA A 26 -2.71 15.91 12.34
N ASP A 27 -2.88 15.53 13.61
CA ASP A 27 -3.61 14.31 13.99
C ASP A 27 -5.09 14.38 13.53
N LEU A 28 -5.75 15.54 13.62
CA LEU A 28 -7.11 15.76 13.14
C LEU A 28 -7.23 15.71 11.61
N MET A 29 -6.24 16.22 10.88
CA MET A 29 -6.19 16.11 9.41
C MET A 29 -6.03 14.65 8.96
N ILE A 30 -5.22 13.86 9.67
CA ILE A 30 -5.09 12.42 9.43
C ILE A 30 -6.41 11.71 9.73
N ALA A 31 -7.05 12.00 10.87
CA ALA A 31 -8.34 11.43 11.23
C ALA A 31 -9.45 11.78 10.23
N MET A 32 -9.47 13.03 9.73
CA MET A 32 -10.38 13.46 8.68
C MET A 32 -10.15 12.70 7.37
N LEU A 33 -8.89 12.48 6.98
CA LEU A 33 -8.57 11.66 5.82
C LEU A 33 -9.09 10.23 6.01
N PHE A 34 -8.85 9.62 7.18
CA PHE A 34 -9.38 8.29 7.49
C PHE A 34 -10.92 8.24 7.40
N ALA A 35 -11.61 9.22 7.98
CA ALA A 35 -13.07 9.31 7.89
C ALA A 35 -13.56 9.52 6.45
N ALA A 36 -12.82 10.26 5.62
CA ALA A 36 -13.17 10.51 4.22
C ALA A 36 -12.97 9.28 3.32
N ILE A 37 -12.05 8.38 3.68
CA ILE A 37 -11.82 7.11 2.97
C ILE A 37 -12.60 5.93 3.58
N GLU A 38 -13.19 6.11 4.77
CA GLU A 38 -14.04 5.11 5.41
C GLU A 38 -15.29 4.85 4.55
N GLY A 39 -15.57 3.58 4.25
CA GLY A 39 -16.67 3.19 3.36
C GLY A 39 -16.38 3.37 1.87
N LEU A 40 -15.14 3.73 1.49
CA LEU A 40 -14.75 3.85 0.11
C LEU A 40 -14.56 2.45 -0.51
N GLU A 41 -15.57 2.02 -1.27
CA GLU A 41 -15.56 0.76 -2.03
C GLU A 41 -14.32 0.65 -2.93
N VAL A 42 -13.76 -0.56 -3.06
CA VAL A 42 -12.58 -0.84 -3.90
C VAL A 42 -12.78 -0.32 -5.32
N THR A 43 -13.99 -0.48 -5.88
CA THR A 43 -14.34 0.03 -7.22
C THR A 43 -14.21 1.56 -7.32
N ARG A 44 -14.61 2.29 -6.28
CA ARG A 44 -14.53 3.77 -6.25
C ARG A 44 -13.09 4.23 -6.03
N LEU A 45 -12.30 3.51 -5.23
CA LEU A 45 -10.87 3.77 -5.07
C LEU A 45 -10.15 3.62 -6.42
N THR A 46 -10.40 2.51 -7.11
CA THR A 46 -9.87 2.22 -8.43
C THR A 46 -10.23 3.30 -9.46
N GLN A 47 -11.48 3.77 -9.45
CA GLN A 47 -11.91 4.87 -10.33
C GLN A 47 -11.21 6.19 -10.02
N LEU A 48 -11.05 6.52 -8.73
CA LEU A 48 -10.33 7.72 -8.30
C LEU A 48 -8.85 7.65 -8.70
N CYS A 49 -8.20 6.50 -8.49
CA CYS A 49 -6.82 6.32 -8.92
C CYS A 49 -6.66 6.45 -10.44
N LYS A 50 -7.63 5.94 -11.22
CA LYS A 50 -7.68 6.10 -12.68
C LYS A 50 -7.89 7.56 -13.10
N SER A 51 -8.82 8.28 -12.47
CA SER A 51 -9.11 9.69 -12.81
C SER A 51 -7.92 10.61 -12.49
N HIS A 52 -7.20 10.35 -11.41
CA HIS A 52 -6.02 11.11 -11.01
C HIS A 52 -4.73 10.68 -11.73
N LYS A 53 -4.82 9.73 -12.69
CA LYS A 53 -3.66 9.17 -13.39
C LYS A 53 -2.57 8.70 -12.41
N LEU A 54 -2.98 8.13 -11.28
CA LEU A 54 -2.05 7.64 -10.26
C LEU A 54 -1.22 6.51 -10.85
N ASP A 55 0.07 6.77 -11.03
CA ASP A 55 1.01 5.76 -11.48
C ASP A 55 1.71 5.13 -10.27
N LEU A 56 1.10 4.08 -9.71
CA LEU A 56 1.68 3.34 -8.59
C LEU A 56 3.09 2.83 -8.90
N LYS A 57 3.45 2.62 -10.17
CA LYS A 57 4.80 2.17 -10.52
C LYS A 57 5.87 3.18 -10.10
N LYS A 58 5.53 4.47 -9.98
CA LYS A 58 6.47 5.54 -9.55
C LYS A 58 6.74 5.54 -8.05
N HIS A 59 5.84 4.97 -7.26
CA HIS A 59 5.88 5.04 -5.80
C HIS A 59 6.03 3.67 -5.13
N TRP A 60 5.76 2.60 -5.88
CA TRP A 60 5.87 1.24 -5.40
C TRP A 60 7.33 0.79 -5.29
N LYS A 61 7.64 0.15 -4.18
CA LYS A 61 8.87 -0.59 -3.96
C LYS A 61 8.50 -1.92 -3.30
N LEU A 62 9.10 -3.00 -3.78
CA LEU A 62 9.00 -4.27 -3.07
C LEU A 62 9.79 -4.17 -1.76
N ASP A 63 9.13 -4.41 -0.64
CA ASP A 63 9.71 -4.33 0.70
C ASP A 63 9.48 -5.61 1.51
N LYS A 64 10.07 -5.63 2.72
CA LYS A 64 10.03 -6.78 3.61
C LYS A 64 8.64 -6.95 4.21
N GLU A 65 8.03 -5.83 4.61
CA GLU A 65 6.74 -5.76 5.27
C GLU A 65 5.64 -6.38 4.39
N PHE A 66 5.59 -6.02 3.11
CA PHE A 66 4.66 -6.63 2.15
C PHE A 66 4.88 -8.14 2.00
N LEU A 67 6.15 -8.56 1.87
CA LEU A 67 6.48 -9.97 1.71
C LEU A 67 6.15 -10.79 2.98
N GLU A 68 6.23 -10.20 4.17
CA GLU A 68 5.84 -10.87 5.41
C GLU A 68 4.34 -11.16 5.50
N LEU A 69 3.50 -10.33 4.87
CA LEU A 69 2.04 -10.49 4.83
C LEU A 69 1.58 -11.66 3.95
N ILE A 70 2.34 -12.00 2.90
CA ILE A 70 1.94 -13.02 1.92
C ILE A 70 2.59 -14.38 2.22
N THR A 71 1.98 -15.45 1.72
CA THR A 71 2.46 -16.83 1.82
C THR A 71 3.58 -17.12 0.84
N LYS A 72 4.36 -18.19 1.07
CA LYS A 72 5.40 -18.63 0.13
C LYS A 72 4.85 -18.95 -1.27
N SER A 73 3.64 -19.51 -1.36
CA SER A 73 2.97 -19.77 -2.64
C SER A 73 2.65 -18.48 -3.38
N GLU A 74 2.22 -17.43 -2.68
CA GLU A 74 1.97 -16.12 -3.27
C GLU A 74 3.28 -15.42 -3.67
N MET A 75 4.36 -15.58 -2.90
CA MET A 75 5.70 -15.11 -3.29
C MET A 75 6.18 -15.74 -4.61
N LEU A 76 5.82 -16.99 -4.86
CA LEU A 76 6.18 -17.68 -6.09
C LEU A 76 5.44 -17.06 -7.29
N VAL A 77 4.14 -16.83 -7.15
CA VAL A 77 3.34 -16.13 -8.16
C VAL A 77 3.89 -14.71 -8.36
N LEU A 78 4.17 -13.98 -7.29
CA LEU A 78 4.76 -12.65 -7.35
C LEU A 78 6.07 -12.63 -8.13
N ALA A 79 6.99 -13.56 -7.82
CA ALA A 79 8.28 -13.65 -8.50
C ALA A 79 8.16 -13.93 -10.00
N ASP A 80 7.12 -14.66 -10.40
CA ASP A 80 6.79 -14.92 -11.80
C ASP A 80 6.23 -13.66 -12.46
N GLU A 81 5.36 -12.92 -11.77
CA GLU A 81 4.71 -11.72 -12.31
C GLU A 81 5.65 -10.53 -12.53
N ILE A 82 6.63 -10.35 -11.65
CA ILE A 82 7.54 -9.20 -11.72
C ILE A 82 8.89 -9.53 -12.39
N GLY A 83 9.11 -10.80 -12.75
CA GLY A 83 10.29 -11.26 -13.47
C GLY A 83 11.49 -11.63 -12.58
N ILE A 84 11.29 -11.80 -11.27
CA ILE A 84 12.34 -12.30 -10.38
C ILE A 84 12.72 -13.74 -10.74
N ARG A 85 11.77 -14.58 -11.20
CA ARG A 85 12.11 -15.95 -11.63
C ARG A 85 13.17 -15.95 -12.72
N GLU A 86 12.98 -15.11 -13.73
CA GLU A 86 13.90 -15.01 -14.86
C GLU A 86 15.26 -14.49 -14.41
N ALA A 87 15.30 -13.49 -13.53
CA ALA A 87 16.53 -12.94 -12.98
C ALA A 87 17.31 -13.94 -12.11
N LEU A 88 16.62 -14.81 -11.38
CA LEU A 88 17.25 -15.86 -10.57
C LEU A 88 17.70 -17.07 -11.39
N GLY A 89 17.09 -17.32 -12.56
CA GLY A 89 17.41 -18.46 -13.42
C GLY A 89 17.45 -19.78 -12.66
N ASP A 90 18.55 -20.52 -12.80
CA ASP A 90 18.74 -21.83 -12.17
C ASP A 90 18.75 -21.78 -10.63
N ASN A 91 19.09 -20.63 -10.04
CA ASN A 91 19.06 -20.46 -8.58
C ASN A 91 17.64 -20.34 -8.02
N PHE A 92 16.61 -20.16 -8.86
CA PHE A 92 15.24 -19.96 -8.42
C PHE A 92 14.76 -21.07 -7.48
N LYS A 93 14.91 -22.34 -7.88
CA LYS A 93 14.48 -23.49 -7.06
C LYS A 93 15.21 -23.54 -5.72
N LYS A 94 16.50 -23.21 -5.71
CA LYS A 94 17.32 -23.17 -4.49
C LYS A 94 16.88 -22.06 -3.54
N VAL A 95 16.55 -20.89 -4.07
CA VAL A 95 16.04 -19.75 -3.29
C VAL A 95 14.68 -20.08 -2.66
N PHE A 96 13.76 -20.66 -3.43
CA PHE A 96 12.40 -20.99 -2.95
C PHE A 96 12.33 -22.19 -2.00
N ALA A 97 13.38 -23.00 -1.90
CA ALA A 97 13.48 -24.07 -0.92
C ALA A 97 13.83 -23.60 0.50
N LYS A 98 14.31 -22.35 0.66
CA LYS A 98 14.73 -21.77 1.95
C LYS A 98 13.54 -21.49 2.88
N SER A 99 13.79 -21.17 4.14
CA SER A 99 12.75 -20.72 5.07
C SER A 99 12.08 -19.41 4.59
N LYS A 100 10.89 -19.05 5.12
CA LYS A 100 10.19 -17.82 4.70
C LYS A 100 11.06 -16.56 4.93
N PRO A 101 11.72 -16.38 6.09
CA PRO A 101 12.60 -15.22 6.31
C PRO A 101 13.76 -15.15 5.32
N GLU A 102 14.45 -16.28 5.08
CA GLU A 102 15.57 -16.34 4.14
C GLU A 102 15.14 -16.13 2.67
N LEU A 103 13.93 -16.57 2.32
CA LEU A 103 13.34 -16.31 1.00
C LEU A 103 13.07 -14.81 0.83
N ILE A 104 12.51 -14.14 1.83
CA ILE A 104 12.25 -12.70 1.79
C ILE A 104 13.55 -11.93 1.56
N GLU A 105 14.60 -12.23 2.32
CA GLU A 105 15.91 -11.59 2.14
C GLU A 105 16.48 -11.83 0.75
N ALA A 106 16.34 -13.04 0.21
CA ALA A 106 16.80 -13.38 -1.12
C ALA A 106 16.02 -12.65 -2.22
N LEU A 107 14.69 -12.52 -2.08
CA LEU A 107 13.85 -11.81 -3.05
C LEU A 107 14.10 -10.31 -3.09
N LEU A 108 14.58 -9.71 -1.98
CA LEU A 108 14.93 -8.28 -1.90
C LEU A 108 16.36 -7.97 -2.36
N LYS A 109 17.20 -8.98 -2.59
CA LYS A 109 18.64 -8.84 -2.91
C LYS A 109 19.04 -9.62 -4.17
N VAL A 110 18.15 -9.71 -5.16
CA VAL A 110 18.44 -10.36 -6.44
C VAL A 110 19.42 -9.47 -7.22
N GLU A 111 20.64 -9.96 -7.42
CA GLU A 111 21.67 -9.21 -8.14
C GLU A 111 21.24 -8.93 -9.59
N GLY A 112 21.45 -7.71 -10.06
CA GLY A 112 21.11 -7.28 -11.42
C GLY A 112 19.61 -7.13 -11.70
N PHE A 113 18.74 -7.31 -10.70
CA PHE A 113 17.31 -7.11 -10.87
C PHE A 113 16.90 -5.67 -10.59
N ASP A 114 16.28 -5.03 -11.58
CA ASP A 114 15.67 -3.71 -11.41
C ASP A 114 14.26 -3.85 -10.79
N TYR A 115 14.13 -3.38 -9.54
CA TYR A 115 12.89 -3.38 -8.78
C TYR A 115 11.99 -2.18 -9.12
N THR A 116 12.48 -1.17 -9.84
CA THR A 116 11.73 0.04 -10.14
C THR A 116 10.52 -0.28 -11.03
N GLY A 117 9.33 0.15 -10.60
CA GLY A 117 8.09 -0.04 -11.34
C GLY A 117 7.59 -1.48 -11.43
N LYS A 118 8.21 -2.42 -10.69
CA LYS A 118 7.83 -3.83 -10.60
C LYS A 118 6.59 -4.01 -9.70
N LEU A 119 5.44 -3.60 -10.22
CA LEU A 119 4.15 -3.65 -9.54
C LEU A 119 3.47 -5.03 -9.72
N PRO A 120 3.12 -5.73 -8.62
CA PRO A 120 2.31 -6.95 -8.64
C PRO A 120 0.97 -6.75 -9.36
N LYS A 121 0.42 -7.77 -10.02
CA LYS A 121 -0.87 -7.63 -10.73
C LYS A 121 -2.03 -7.30 -9.79
N VAL A 122 -2.00 -7.81 -8.56
CA VAL A 122 -3.03 -7.53 -7.55
C VAL A 122 -3.13 -6.04 -7.19
N LEU A 123 -2.07 -5.27 -7.43
CA LEU A 123 -2.04 -3.81 -7.20
C LEU A 123 -2.33 -3.00 -8.47
N LYS A 124 -2.50 -3.64 -9.62
CA LYS A 124 -2.92 -2.98 -10.87
C LYS A 124 -4.45 -2.90 -10.84
N PHE A 125 -4.97 -1.77 -10.36
CA PHE A 125 -6.40 -1.47 -10.30
C PHE A 125 -7.01 -1.08 -11.66
#